data_AF-A0A8T2VQI9-F1
#
_entry.id   AF-A0A8T2VQI9-F1
#
_cell.length_a   1.000
_cell.length_b   1.000
_cell.length_c   1.000
_cell.angle_alpha   90.00
_cell.angle_beta   90.00
_cell.angle_gamma   90.00
#
_symmetry.space_group_name_H-M   'P 1'
#
loop_
_entity.id
_entity.type
_entity.pdbx_description
1 polymer ?
#
loop_
_entity_poly.entity_id
_entity_poly.type
_entity_poly.pdbx_seq_one_letter_code
_entity_poly.pdbx_strand_id
1 'polypeptide(L)'
;MFAFDNLAPKLLLSEILNAPVVETDSGPKLASHGIYYNRVQLQGSLEGNTEQGYCVRDITGFIPVALPPPQATEVEVFKRQQSTKSFPVIVIGQILETAPSPEEEAAALEQGAPVPTPERYIKVKKLIKLSRESNISEQWMLEVDELARHVYPQMAAALGTDSAAQ
;
A
#
# COMPACT_ATOMS: atom_id res chain seq x y z
N MET A 1 2.45 -24.19 -0.25
CA MET A 1 2.21 -22.92 -0.96
C MET A 1 3.08 -21.84 -0.31
N PHE A 2 4.03 -21.22 -1.03
CA PHE A 2 5.00 -20.30 -0.42
C PHE A 2 4.52 -18.85 -0.41
N ALA A 3 4.14 -18.41 0.78
CA ALA A 3 3.86 -17.04 1.12
C ALA A 3 5.17 -16.27 1.36
N PHE A 4 5.56 -15.36 0.47
CA PHE A 4 6.62 -14.40 0.76
C PHE A 4 6.11 -13.32 1.73
N ASP A 5 6.01 -13.64 3.02
CA ASP A 5 5.65 -12.65 4.06
C ASP A 5 6.72 -11.53 4.22
N ASN A 6 7.87 -11.69 3.56
CA ASN A 6 8.99 -10.77 3.60
C ASN A 6 9.18 -9.93 2.34
N LEU A 7 8.49 -10.22 1.24
CA LEU A 7 8.62 -9.43 0.00
C LEU A 7 7.72 -8.19 0.07
N ALA A 8 8.29 -7.02 -0.23
CA ALA A 8 7.55 -5.78 -0.41
C ALA A 8 7.74 -5.32 -1.87
N PRO A 9 6.90 -5.79 -2.82
CA PRO A 9 7.00 -5.37 -4.22
C PRO A 9 6.84 -3.86 -4.37
N LYS A 10 7.48 -3.30 -5.39
CA LYS A 10 7.27 -1.90 -5.79
C LYS A 10 6.01 -1.85 -6.64
N LEU A 11 5.02 -1.08 -6.21
CA LEU A 11 3.74 -0.97 -6.90
C LEU A 11 3.29 0.50 -6.93
N LEU A 12 2.47 0.84 -7.93
CA LEU A 12 1.66 2.06 -7.96
C LEU A 12 0.43 1.91 -7.05
N LEU A 13 -0.14 3.02 -6.60
CA LEU A 13 -1.37 3.00 -5.79
C LEU A 13 -2.53 2.33 -6.51
N SER A 14 -2.72 2.58 -7.80
CA SER A 14 -3.79 1.91 -8.58
C SER A 14 -3.67 0.39 -8.54
N GLU A 15 -2.46 -0.16 -8.55
CA GLU A 15 -2.24 -1.60 -8.48
C GLU A 15 -2.59 -2.14 -7.10
N ILE A 16 -2.26 -1.39 -6.04
CA ILE A 16 -2.62 -1.74 -4.66
C ILE A 16 -4.14 -1.65 -4.44
N LEU A 17 -4.79 -0.61 -4.94
CA LEU A 17 -6.22 -0.35 -4.72
C LEU A 17 -7.11 -1.28 -5.54
N ASN A 18 -6.66 -1.72 -6.72
CA ASN A 18 -7.43 -2.62 -7.58
C ASN A 18 -7.05 -4.10 -7.43
N ALA A 19 -6.02 -4.44 -6.66
CA ALA A 19 -5.63 -5.83 -6.46
C ALA A 19 -6.76 -6.62 -5.78
N PRO A 20 -7.17 -7.78 -6.29
CA PRO A 20 -8.10 -8.65 -5.57
C PRO A 20 -7.44 -9.22 -4.30
N VAL A 21 -8.26 -9.41 -3.27
CA VAL A 21 -7.88 -10.19 -2.07
C VAL A 21 -8.06 -11.67 -2.37
N VAL A 22 -7.07 -12.47 -2.01
CA VAL A 22 -7.04 -13.92 -2.15
C VAL A 22 -6.71 -14.51 -0.79
N GLU A 23 -7.56 -15.45 -0.34
CA GLU A 23 -7.31 -16.23 0.86
C GLU A 23 -6.17 -17.22 0.60
N THR A 24 -5.15 -17.18 1.46
CA THR A 24 -4.01 -18.11 1.41
C THR A 24 -3.88 -18.84 2.75
N ASP A 25 -3.08 -19.91 2.80
CA ASP A 25 -2.84 -20.66 4.05
C ASP A 25 -2.28 -19.78 5.19
N SER A 26 -1.64 -18.66 4.86
CA SER A 26 -1.11 -17.67 5.81
C SER A 26 -2.03 -16.46 6.01
N GLY A 27 -3.28 -16.53 5.58
CA GLY A 27 -4.28 -15.45 5.65
C GLY A 27 -4.48 -14.67 4.35
N PRO A 28 -5.28 -13.58 4.40
CA PRO A 28 -5.63 -12.80 3.21
C PRO A 28 -4.42 -12.08 2.63
N LYS A 29 -4.27 -12.12 1.31
CA LYS A 29 -3.22 -11.44 0.55
C LYS A 29 -3.79 -10.74 -0.67
N LEU A 30 -3.12 -9.67 -1.10
CA LEU A 30 -3.41 -9.06 -2.38
C LEU A 30 -2.68 -9.82 -3.48
N ALA A 31 -3.33 -9.94 -4.63
CA ALA A 31 -2.75 -10.56 -5.82
C ALA A 31 -2.60 -9.52 -6.94
N SER A 32 -1.39 -9.40 -7.46
CA SER A 32 -1.10 -8.59 -8.66
C SER A 32 0.08 -9.20 -9.38
N HIS A 33 0.14 -9.11 -10.72
CA HIS A 33 1.24 -9.65 -11.53
C HIS A 33 1.61 -11.11 -11.25
N GLY A 34 0.64 -11.94 -10.85
CA GLY A 34 0.86 -13.34 -10.50
C GLY A 34 1.57 -13.58 -9.16
N ILE A 35 1.79 -12.54 -8.35
CA ILE A 35 2.39 -12.66 -7.01
C ILE A 35 1.36 -12.33 -5.92
N TYR A 36 1.47 -13.01 -4.77
CA TYR A 36 0.68 -12.76 -3.56
C TYR A 36 1.50 -11.98 -2.53
N TYR A 37 0.97 -10.86 -2.05
CA TYR A 37 1.67 -9.99 -1.11
C TYR A 37 0.71 -9.35 -0.09
N ASN A 38 1.24 -9.06 1.10
CA ASN A 38 0.56 -8.27 2.13
C ASN A 38 1.42 -7.06 2.57
N ARG A 39 2.59 -6.89 1.95
CA ARG A 39 3.50 -5.77 2.16
C ARG A 39 3.77 -5.10 0.82
N VAL A 40 4.17 -3.84 0.86
CA VAL A 40 4.42 -3.05 -0.34
C VAL A 40 5.50 -2.01 -0.12
N GLN A 41 6.15 -1.65 -1.21
CA GLN A 41 6.94 -0.44 -1.34
C GLN A 41 6.23 0.49 -2.32
N LEU A 42 5.92 1.70 -1.89
CA LEU A 42 5.22 2.71 -2.67
C LEU A 42 6.01 4.02 -2.63
N GLN A 43 6.10 4.71 -3.76
CA GLN A 43 6.55 6.09 -3.81
C GLN A 43 5.38 7.04 -4.00
N GLY A 44 5.36 8.13 -3.26
CA GLY A 44 4.34 9.16 -3.40
C GLY A 44 4.67 10.38 -2.58
N SER A 45 3.68 11.23 -2.38
CA SER A 45 3.75 12.41 -1.54
C SER A 45 2.99 12.15 -0.25
N LEU A 46 3.65 12.33 0.89
CA LEU A 46 2.98 12.24 2.19
C LEU A 46 2.22 13.54 2.46
N GLU A 47 0.91 13.45 2.64
CA GLU A 47 0.01 14.55 2.96
C GLU A 47 -0.57 14.30 4.36
N GLY A 48 -0.57 15.33 5.22
CA GLY A 48 -1.20 15.27 6.54
C GLY A 48 -2.52 16.04 6.53
N ASN A 49 -3.63 15.38 6.88
CA ASN A 49 -4.90 16.02 7.17
C ASN A 49 -5.17 15.93 8.68
N THR A 50 -5.42 17.07 9.32
CA THR A 50 -5.60 17.16 10.78
C THR A 50 -6.81 16.38 11.30
N GLU A 51 -7.76 16.00 10.44
CA GLU A 51 -8.97 15.27 10.82
C GLU A 51 -8.94 13.77 10.45
N GLN A 52 -8.13 13.36 9.48
CA GLN A 52 -8.12 11.99 8.92
C GLN A 52 -6.77 11.27 9.05
N GLY A 53 -5.77 11.91 9.68
CA GLY A 53 -4.42 11.36 9.81
C GLY A 53 -3.54 11.66 8.59
N TYR A 54 -2.68 10.71 8.21
CA TYR A 54 -1.77 10.86 7.08
C TYR A 54 -2.24 10.03 5.90
N CYS A 55 -2.00 10.50 4.69
CA CYS A 55 -2.18 9.73 3.47
C CYS A 55 -0.96 9.87 2.55
N VAL A 56 -0.78 8.89 1.67
CA VAL A 56 0.20 8.96 0.59
C VAL A 56 -0.56 9.12 -0.70
N ARG A 57 -0.16 10.10 -1.50
CA ARG A 57 -0.72 10.37 -2.83
C ARG A 57 0.33 10.12 -3.91
N ASP A 58 -0.03 9.39 -4.96
CA ASP A 58 0.73 9.33 -6.20
C ASP A 58 -0.13 9.83 -7.37
N ILE A 59 0.36 9.68 -8.61
CA ILE A 59 -0.39 10.14 -9.80
C ILE A 59 -1.68 9.34 -10.07
N THR A 60 -1.84 8.18 -9.43
CA THR A 60 -2.94 7.24 -9.66
C THR A 60 -4.00 7.28 -8.55
N GLY A 61 -3.71 7.89 -7.41
CA GLY A 61 -4.68 8.03 -6.33
C GLY A 61 -4.07 8.43 -5.00
N PHE A 62 -4.78 8.10 -3.91
CA PHE A 62 -4.29 8.27 -2.54
C PHE A 62 -4.68 7.06 -1.70
N ILE A 63 -3.92 6.80 -0.64
CA ILE A 63 -4.24 5.78 0.36
C ILE A 63 -3.94 6.30 1.77
N PRO A 64 -4.83 6.07 2.76
CA PRO A 64 -4.54 6.36 4.15
C PRO A 64 -3.33 5.57 4.65
N VAL A 65 -2.53 6.19 5.52
CA VAL A 65 -1.36 5.55 6.14
C VAL A 65 -1.33 5.76 7.65
N ALA A 66 -1.11 4.66 8.38
CA ALA A 66 -0.83 4.69 9.80
C ALA A 66 0.68 4.77 10.01
N LEU A 67 1.18 5.96 10.38
CA LEU A 67 2.59 6.15 10.67
C LEU A 67 2.98 5.40 11.96
N PRO A 68 4.22 4.88 12.05
CA PRO A 68 4.72 4.36 13.31
C PRO A 68 4.71 5.47 14.37
N PRO A 69 4.48 5.13 15.66
CA PRO A 69 4.56 6.12 16.73
C PRO A 69 5.92 6.81 16.66
N PRO A 70 5.99 8.15 16.81
CA PRO A 70 7.26 8.85 16.79
C PRO A 70 8.13 8.24 17.89
N GLN A 71 9.28 7.69 17.51
CA GLN A 71 10.30 7.36 18.50
C GLN A 71 10.61 8.66 19.25
N ALA A 72 10.69 8.59 20.58
CA ALA A 72 10.58 9.73 21.50
C ALA A 72 11.57 10.90 21.28
N THR A 73 12.46 10.83 20.29
CA THR A 73 13.48 11.82 19.96
C THR A 73 13.05 12.86 18.92
N GLU A 74 11.92 12.69 18.21
CA GLU A 74 11.47 13.63 17.16
C GLU A 74 10.17 14.38 17.48
N VAL A 75 9.70 14.27 18.73
CA VAL A 75 8.36 14.75 19.15
C VAL A 75 8.23 16.27 19.08
N GLU A 76 9.32 17.04 19.16
CA GLU A 76 9.25 18.51 19.14
C GLU A 76 9.25 19.16 17.75
N VAL A 77 9.75 18.46 16.71
CA VAL A 77 9.84 19.05 15.37
C VAL A 77 8.55 18.83 14.57
N PHE A 78 7.88 17.68 14.74
CA PHE A 78 6.65 17.37 14.03
C PHE A 78 5.42 18.13 14.55
N LYS A 79 5.33 18.42 15.85
CA LYS A 79 4.19 19.16 16.41
C LYS A 79 4.21 20.67 16.09
N ARG A 80 5.39 21.25 15.85
CA ARG A 80 5.53 22.69 15.51
C ARG A 80 5.42 23.01 14.02
N GLN A 81 5.38 22.00 13.15
CA GLN A 81 5.15 22.17 11.72
C GLN A 81 3.76 21.66 11.32
N GLN A 82 2.71 22.29 11.87
CA GLN A 82 1.39 22.37 11.23
C GLN A 82 1.49 23.20 9.93
N SER A 83 2.39 22.86 9.03
CA SER A 83 2.38 23.37 7.67
C SER A 83 2.12 22.18 6.77
N THR A 84 0.93 22.12 6.16
CA THR A 84 0.63 21.99 4.73
C THR A 84 1.79 21.64 3.77
N LYS A 85 2.71 20.75 4.16
CA LYS A 85 3.88 20.39 3.36
C LYS A 85 3.76 18.93 2.99
N SER A 86 3.17 18.73 1.83
CA SER A 86 3.42 17.56 1.02
C SER A 86 4.94 17.43 0.76
N PHE A 87 5.48 16.24 1.00
CA PHE A 87 6.86 15.92 0.65
C PHE A 87 6.96 14.52 0.04
N PRO A 88 7.86 14.32 -0.94
CA PRO A 88 8.02 13.03 -1.58
C PRO A 88 8.62 12.02 -0.60
N VAL A 89 8.09 10.81 -0.61
CA VAL A 89 8.46 9.71 0.28
C VAL A 89 8.46 8.37 -0.45
N ILE A 90 9.25 7.44 0.06
CA ILE A 90 9.03 6.00 -0.14
C ILE A 90 8.46 5.42 1.15
N VAL A 91 7.34 4.72 1.03
CA VAL A 91 6.66 4.01 2.11
C VAL A 91 6.89 2.52 1.94
N ILE A 92 7.40 1.87 2.99
CA ILE A 92 7.42 0.41 3.09
C ILE A 92 6.49 0.04 4.24
N GLY A 93 5.45 -0.73 3.95
CA GLY A 93 4.42 -1.03 4.93
C GLY A 93 3.71 -2.34 4.69
N GLN A 94 2.81 -2.66 5.60
CA GLN A 94 1.84 -3.74 5.46
C GLN A 94 0.52 -3.14 5.01
N ILE A 95 -0.11 -3.74 4.02
CA ILE A 95 -1.44 -3.36 3.56
C ILE A 95 -2.45 -4.05 4.46
N LEU A 96 -3.40 -3.28 4.98
CA LEU A 96 -4.51 -3.74 5.79
C LEU A 96 -5.79 -3.32 5.08
N GLU A 97 -6.77 -4.21 5.11
CA GLU A 97 -8.10 -3.99 4.57
C GLU A 97 -9.10 -4.07 5.71
N THR A 98 -9.94 -3.06 5.83
CA THR A 98 -11.03 -3.00 6.79
C THR A 98 -12.32 -3.23 6.02
N ALA A 99 -12.99 -4.35 6.30
CA ALA A 99 -14.34 -4.56 5.81
C ALA A 99 -15.28 -3.48 6.40
N PRO A 100 -16.31 -3.05 5.64
CA PRO A 100 -17.36 -2.21 6.21
C PRO A 100 -17.95 -2.87 7.47
N SER A 101 -18.35 -2.07 8.44
CA SER A 101 -18.99 -2.61 9.63
C SER A 101 -20.35 -3.22 9.28
N PRO A 102 -20.82 -4.26 10.00
CA PRO A 102 -22.15 -4.83 9.77
C PRO A 102 -23.28 -3.79 9.87
N GLU A 103 -23.07 -2.75 10.69
CA GLU A 103 -24.00 -1.62 10.83
C GLU A 103 -24.05 -0.76 9.56
N GLU A 104 -22.91 -0.46 8.94
CA GLU A 104 -22.83 0.27 7.67
C GLU A 104 -23.40 -0.55 6.51
N GLU A 105 -23.13 -1.85 6.48
CA GLU A 105 -23.73 -2.75 5.49
C GLU A 105 -25.26 -2.82 5.66
N ALA A 106 -25.74 -3.00 6.88
CA ALA A 106 -27.17 -3.03 7.18
C ALA A 106 -27.85 -1.69 6.85
N ALA A 107 -27.24 -0.56 7.21
CA ALA A 107 -27.76 0.76 6.88
C ALA A 107 -27.82 1.01 5.37
N ALA A 108 -26.80 0.57 4.61
CA ALA A 108 -26.82 0.65 3.16
C ALA A 108 -27.94 -0.20 2.56
N LEU A 109 -28.13 -1.43 3.06
CA LEU A 109 -29.21 -2.33 2.63
C LEU A 109 -30.59 -1.76 2.96
N GLU A 110 -30.80 -1.20 4.15
CA GLU A 110 -32.06 -0.56 4.56
C GLU A 110 -32.38 0.68 3.71
N GLN A 111 -31.37 1.45 3.32
CA GLN A 111 -31.53 2.65 2.49
C GLN A 111 -31.56 2.34 0.99
N GLY A 112 -31.41 1.08 0.57
CA GLY A 112 -31.25 0.70 -0.84
C GLY A 112 -30.01 1.33 -1.50
N ALA A 113 -29.01 1.70 -0.70
CA ALA A 113 -27.74 2.27 -1.15
C ALA A 113 -26.74 1.15 -1.48
N PRO A 114 -25.72 1.43 -2.32
CA PRO A 114 -24.63 0.49 -2.54
C PRO A 114 -23.90 0.20 -1.22
N VAL A 115 -23.59 -1.08 -0.97
CA VAL A 115 -22.81 -1.51 0.21
C VAL A 115 -21.44 -0.81 0.16
N PRO A 116 -20.97 -0.23 1.28
CA PRO A 116 -19.68 0.44 1.30
C PRO A 116 -18.57 -0.55 0.93
N THR A 117 -17.65 -0.12 0.08
CA THR A 117 -16.51 -0.95 -0.33
C THR A 117 -15.49 -1.04 0.81
N PRO A 118 -14.81 -2.19 0.99
CA PRO A 118 -13.72 -2.31 1.94
C PRO A 118 -12.66 -1.22 1.75
N GLU A 119 -12.20 -0.64 2.86
CA GLU A 119 -11.18 0.40 2.83
C GLU A 119 -9.79 -0.17 3.06
N ARG A 120 -8.83 0.25 2.24
CA ARG A 120 -7.43 -0.14 2.38
C ARG A 120 -6.60 0.98 2.99
N TYR A 121 -5.69 0.60 3.88
CA TYR A 121 -4.70 1.50 4.44
C TYR A 121 -3.35 0.81 4.61
N ILE A 122 -2.28 1.60 4.69
CA ILE A 122 -0.93 1.07 4.88
C ILE A 122 -0.48 1.33 6.31
N LYS A 123 -0.22 0.26 7.06
CA LYS A 123 0.54 0.33 8.31
C LYS A 123 2.02 0.47 7.99
N VAL A 124 2.56 1.67 8.16
CA VAL A 124 3.92 2.01 7.75
C VAL A 124 4.93 1.36 8.70
N LYS A 125 5.87 0.60 8.13
CA LYS A 125 7.03 0.06 8.86
C LYS A 125 8.25 0.96 8.70
N LYS A 126 8.44 1.55 7.52
CA LYS A 126 9.53 2.47 7.22
C LYS A 126 9.03 3.57 6.28
N LEU A 127 9.41 4.79 6.58
CA LEU A 127 9.15 5.98 5.78
C LEU A 127 10.50 6.61 5.41
N ILE A 128 10.75 6.84 4.13
CA ILE A 128 12.00 7.45 3.63
C ILE A 128 11.62 8.75 2.96
N LYS A 129 12.11 9.87 3.48
CA LYS A 129 11.93 11.18 2.86
C LYS A 129 12.88 11.33 1.68
N LEU A 130 12.35 11.74 0.53
CA LEU A 130 13.12 11.99 -0.68
C LEU A 130 13.44 13.49 -0.81
N SER A 131 14.52 13.81 -1.54
CA SER A 131 14.76 15.18 -2.02
C SER A 131 13.68 15.54 -3.06
N ARG A 132 13.40 16.84 -3.22
CA ARG A 132 12.40 17.34 -4.19
C ARG A 132 12.90 17.35 -5.64
N GLU A 133 13.73 16.39 -6.02
CA GLU A 133 14.23 16.31 -7.39
C GLU A 133 13.11 15.84 -8.32
N SER A 134 12.94 16.55 -9.44
CA SER A 134 11.81 16.42 -10.35
C SER A 134 11.70 15.06 -11.05
N ASN A 135 12.78 14.28 -11.10
CA ASN A 135 12.87 13.09 -11.95
C ASN A 135 12.58 11.78 -11.20
N ILE A 136 12.42 11.82 -9.87
CA ILE A 136 12.29 10.60 -9.05
C ILE A 136 10.94 9.90 -9.33
N SER A 137 9.88 10.65 -9.66
CA SER A 137 8.55 10.07 -9.95
C SER A 137 8.49 9.34 -11.30
N GLU A 138 9.11 9.87 -12.35
CA GLU A 138 9.15 9.21 -13.66
C GLU A 138 10.02 7.95 -13.60
N GLN A 139 11.18 8.03 -12.94
CA GLN A 139 12.04 6.88 -12.74
C GLN A 139 11.32 5.76 -11.97
N TRP A 140 10.55 6.11 -10.93
CA TRP A 140 9.76 5.13 -10.18
C TRP A 140 8.76 4.39 -11.07
N MET A 141 8.05 5.10 -11.94
CA MET A 141 7.10 4.47 -12.87
C MET A 141 7.78 3.51 -13.83
N LEU A 142 8.94 3.90 -14.39
CA LEU A 142 9.73 3.03 -15.27
C LEU A 142 10.22 1.79 -14.52
N GLU A 143 10.69 1.94 -13.28
CA GLU A 143 11.13 0.81 -12.45
C GLU A 143 9.97 -0.15 -12.14
N VAL A 144 8.79 0.35 -11.78
CA VAL A 144 7.62 -0.49 -11.52
C VAL A 144 7.19 -1.24 -12.79
N ASP A 145 7.16 -0.55 -13.93
CA ASP A 145 6.80 -1.14 -15.23
C ASP A 145 7.81 -2.23 -15.68
N GLU A 146 9.10 -2.00 -15.50
CA GLU A 146 10.15 -2.99 -15.77
C GLU A 146 10.00 -4.23 -14.87
N LEU A 147 9.77 -4.02 -13.57
CA LEU A 147 9.53 -5.11 -12.61
C LEU A 147 8.28 -5.91 -12.98
N ALA A 148 7.19 -5.23 -13.35
CA ALA A 148 5.93 -5.86 -13.75
C ALA A 148 6.07 -6.71 -15.02
N ARG A 149 6.88 -6.28 -16.00
CA ARG A 149 7.06 -7.00 -17.27
C ARG A 149 8.05 -8.15 -17.18
N HIS A 150 9.13 -7.98 -16.40
CA HIS A 150 10.27 -8.89 -16.48
C HIS A 150 10.49 -9.69 -15.20
N VAL A 151 10.23 -9.11 -14.03
CA VAL A 151 10.59 -9.72 -12.75
C VAL A 151 9.40 -10.46 -12.13
N TYR A 152 8.25 -9.80 -11.97
CA TYR A 152 7.08 -10.42 -11.33
C TYR A 152 6.56 -11.67 -12.06
N PRO A 153 6.52 -11.74 -13.40
CA PRO A 153 6.13 -12.97 -14.09
C PRO A 153 7.10 -14.13 -13.86
N GLN A 154 8.40 -13.86 -13.80
CA GLN A 154 9.40 -14.89 -13.51
C GLN A 154 9.33 -15.36 -12.06
N MET A 155 9.10 -14.42 -11.13
CA MET A 155 8.86 -14.75 -9.72
C MET A 155 7.59 -15.60 -9.56
N ALA A 156 6.50 -15.22 -10.22
CA ALA A 156 5.25 -15.98 -10.23
C ALA A 156 5.46 -17.39 -10.80
N ALA A 157 6.21 -17.53 -11.89
CA ALA A 157 6.53 -18.83 -12.48
C ALA A 157 7.37 -19.70 -11.54
N ALA A 158 8.43 -19.15 -10.93
CA ALA A 158 9.25 -19.87 -9.95
C ALA A 158 8.43 -20.33 -8.74
N LEU A 159 7.45 -19.53 -8.32
CA LEU A 159 6.54 -19.84 -7.22
C LEU A 159 5.49 -20.89 -7.58
N GLY A 160 5.06 -20.95 -8.84
CA GLY A 160 4.10 -21.93 -9.36
C GLY A 160 4.72 -23.30 -9.63
N THR A 161 6.02 -23.37 -9.95
CA THR A 161 6.70 -24.63 -10.31
C THR A 161 7.04 -25.54 -9.12
N ASP A 162 7.09 -25.01 -7.89
CA ASP A 162 7.39 -25.83 -6.69
C ASP A 162 6.20 -26.69 -6.21
N SER A 163 4.98 -26.45 -6.72
CA SER A 163 3.81 -27.26 -6.36
C SER A 163 3.62 -28.49 -7.26
N ALA A 164 4.41 -28.64 -8.33
CA ALA A 164 4.29 -29.75 -9.29
C ALA A 164 5.44 -30.77 -9.19
N ALA A 165 6.36 -30.61 -8.23
CA ALA A 165 7.57 -31.43 -8.07
C ALA A 165 7.60 -32.28 -6.78
N GLN A 166 6.47 -32.47 -6.10
CA GLN A 166 6.34 -33.41 -4.97
C GLN A 166 5.32 -34.51 -5.26
#